data_AF-A0A7C3ALB2-F1
#
_entry.id   AF-A0A7C3ALB2-F1
#
_cell.length_a   1.000
_cell.length_b   1.000
_cell.length_c   1.000
_cell.angle_alpha   90.00
_cell.angle_beta   90.00
_cell.angle_gamma   90.00
#
_symmetry.space_group_name_H-M   'P 1'
#
loop_
_entity.id
_entity.type
_entity.pdbx_description
1 polymer ?
#
loop_
_entity_poly.entity_id
_entity_poly.type
_entity_poly.pdbx_seq_one_letter_code
_entity_poly.pdbx_strand_id
1 'polypeptide(L)'
;MVEKEEENKGITWRSLSGILYAAIVLQPAFLWLYFATGSLMSWAAMYTTALLFSELARLTNNPLRKQEIFVIMYGSTVAVAEALIFTTPIYNAYYRTSPIAARFGLTNLIPNWIVPPPNSPAIVQRTLFHIDWLTPLILLFAGSFLAKGADIALGFLTRELYIKIEKLPFPMQNVDAEVCRTLAVKESEKIKIFTFSALVAMAYATLLYALPIVSYATRGQSIIVIPQPWVDMNKWVGSVVPGASFGIATDMTQFAMGLILPFEVIVSMFLGSFAFYFIGNAVLVHSGMFEEWFPGMSLMTTWERSI
;
A
#
# COMPACT_ATOMS: atom_id res chain seq x y z
N MET A 1 -29.22 -7.10 -31.39
CA MET A 1 -28.65 -5.81 -31.78
C MET A 1 -27.80 -5.36 -30.62
N VAL A 2 -26.47 -5.42 -30.76
CA VAL A 2 -25.55 -4.91 -29.75
C VAL A 2 -25.59 -3.41 -29.90
N GLU A 3 -26.21 -2.72 -28.95
CA GLU A 3 -26.12 -1.26 -28.83
C GLU A 3 -24.63 -0.92 -28.82
N LYS A 4 -24.17 -0.18 -29.83
CA LYS A 4 -22.87 0.48 -29.76
C LYS A 4 -22.98 1.46 -28.59
N GLU A 5 -22.53 1.06 -27.41
CA GLU A 5 -22.19 2.01 -26.36
C GLU A 5 -21.24 3.02 -27.01
N GLU A 6 -21.66 4.27 -27.13
CA GLU A 6 -20.74 5.36 -27.48
C GLU A 6 -19.51 5.21 -26.59
N GLU A 7 -18.32 5.14 -27.20
CA GLU A 7 -17.03 5.19 -26.52
C GLU A 7 -16.92 6.51 -25.75
N ASN A 8 -17.57 6.55 -24.59
CA ASN A 8 -17.60 7.70 -23.74
C ASN A 8 -16.21 7.83 -23.13
N LYS A 9 -15.49 8.89 -23.54
CA LYS A 9 -14.14 9.18 -23.08
C LYS A 9 -14.11 9.26 -21.55
N GLY A 10 -13.32 8.40 -20.91
CA GLY A 10 -13.07 8.45 -19.47
C GLY A 10 -12.06 9.53 -19.08
N ILE A 11 -11.17 9.91 -20.00
CA ILE A 11 -10.23 11.01 -19.80
C ILE A 11 -10.93 12.32 -20.16
N THR A 12 -11.32 13.07 -19.14
CA THR A 12 -11.93 14.39 -19.24
C THR A 12 -11.21 15.36 -18.31
N TRP A 13 -11.45 16.67 -18.47
CA TRP A 13 -10.91 17.65 -17.52
C TRP A 13 -11.38 17.40 -16.07
N ARG A 14 -12.54 16.76 -15.89
CA ARG A 14 -13.09 16.40 -14.58
C ARG A 14 -12.34 15.22 -13.96
N SER A 15 -11.99 14.22 -14.78
CA SER A 15 -11.20 13.10 -14.28
C SER A 15 -9.76 13.54 -13.97
N LEU A 16 -9.18 14.40 -14.82
CA LEU A 16 -7.85 14.98 -14.62
C LEU A 16 -7.77 15.85 -13.37
N SER A 17 -8.80 16.65 -13.07
CA SER A 17 -8.81 17.45 -11.84
C SER A 17 -8.89 16.58 -10.57
N GLY A 18 -9.57 15.42 -10.64
CA GLY A 18 -9.54 14.40 -9.59
C GLY A 18 -8.13 13.86 -9.35
N ILE A 19 -7.44 13.48 -10.42
CA ILE A 19 -6.06 12.98 -10.35
C ILE A 19 -5.11 14.05 -9.79
N LEU A 20 -5.26 15.30 -10.24
CA LEU A 20 -4.45 16.42 -9.76
C LEU A 20 -4.68 16.71 -8.28
N TYR A 21 -5.93 16.61 -7.80
CA TYR A 21 -6.25 16.69 -6.39
C TYR A 21 -5.53 15.60 -5.59
N ALA A 22 -5.55 14.35 -6.07
CA ALA A 22 -4.84 13.26 -5.39
C ALA A 22 -3.32 13.53 -5.34
N ALA A 23 -2.72 14.02 -6.43
CA ALA A 23 -1.30 14.34 -6.52
C ALA A 23 -0.87 15.49 -5.59
N ILE A 24 -1.72 16.52 -5.41
CA ILE A 24 -1.34 17.70 -4.62
C ILE A 24 -1.72 17.53 -3.14
N VAL A 25 -2.89 16.96 -2.86
CA VAL A 25 -3.47 16.94 -1.51
C VAL A 25 -3.24 15.61 -0.81
N LEU A 26 -3.52 14.50 -1.48
CA LEU A 26 -3.43 13.18 -0.84
C LEU A 26 -2.00 12.65 -0.82
N GLN A 27 -1.23 12.86 -1.88
CA GLN A 27 0.12 12.33 -2.03
C GLN A 27 1.05 12.72 -0.84
N PRO A 28 1.13 13.98 -0.36
CA PRO A 28 1.96 14.30 0.80
C PRO A 28 1.54 13.59 2.08
N ALA A 29 0.22 13.44 2.30
CA ALA A 29 -0.32 12.74 3.46
C ALA A 29 0.02 11.25 3.43
N PHE A 30 -0.10 10.61 2.26
CA PHE A 30 0.26 9.20 2.09
C PHE A 30 1.78 8.96 2.14
N LEU A 31 2.60 9.88 1.63
CA LEU A 31 4.05 9.81 1.81
C LEU A 31 4.43 9.87 3.30
N TRP A 32 3.81 10.78 4.05
CA TRP A 32 4.02 10.86 5.50
C TRP A 32 3.57 9.57 6.19
N LEU A 33 2.40 9.04 5.83
CA LEU A 33 1.88 7.80 6.38
C LEU A 33 2.80 6.61 6.11
N TYR A 34 3.36 6.53 4.89
CA TYR A 34 4.36 5.53 4.53
C TYR A 34 5.60 5.62 5.43
N PHE A 35 6.14 6.80 5.66
CA PHE A 35 7.28 6.97 6.57
C PHE A 35 6.94 6.69 8.03
N ALA A 36 5.71 7.00 8.46
CA ALA A 36 5.27 6.80 9.84
C ALA A 36 4.93 5.34 10.17
N THR A 37 4.42 4.58 9.20
CA THR A 37 3.87 3.23 9.42
C THR A 37 4.62 2.12 8.67
N GLY A 38 5.45 2.47 7.69
CA GLY A 38 6.07 1.52 6.77
C GLY A 38 5.11 0.88 5.77
N SER A 39 3.82 1.24 5.79
CA SER A 39 2.79 0.61 4.97
C SER A 39 2.38 1.48 3.79
N LEU A 40 2.17 0.83 2.64
CA LEU A 40 1.75 1.44 1.40
C LEU A 40 0.22 1.40 1.28
N MET A 41 -0.43 2.53 1.50
CA MET A 41 -1.90 2.64 1.49
C MET A 41 -2.43 3.40 0.26
N SER A 42 -1.80 3.23 -0.91
CA SER A 42 -2.17 3.95 -2.15
C SER A 42 -3.62 3.69 -2.59
N TRP A 43 -4.18 2.51 -2.30
CA TRP A 43 -5.57 2.15 -2.57
C TRP A 43 -6.58 3.05 -1.87
N ALA A 44 -6.25 3.63 -0.71
CA ALA A 44 -7.18 4.54 -0.04
C ALA A 44 -7.39 5.83 -0.86
N ALA A 45 -6.37 6.30 -1.58
CA ALA A 45 -6.50 7.47 -2.46
C ALA A 45 -7.49 7.23 -3.61
N MET A 46 -7.58 5.99 -4.10
CA MET A 46 -8.54 5.55 -5.12
C MET A 46 -9.98 5.86 -4.69
N TYR A 47 -10.39 5.32 -3.54
CA TYR A 47 -11.77 5.41 -3.06
C TYR A 47 -12.10 6.80 -2.52
N THR A 48 -11.19 7.44 -1.79
CA THR A 48 -11.40 8.78 -1.24
C THR A 48 -11.60 9.82 -2.34
N THR A 49 -10.74 9.82 -3.36
CA THR A 49 -10.83 10.81 -4.44
C THR A 49 -12.08 10.60 -5.27
N ALA A 50 -12.39 9.35 -5.63
CA ALA A 50 -13.59 9.01 -6.39
C ALA A 50 -14.87 9.42 -5.66
N LEU A 51 -14.96 9.15 -4.36
CA LEU A 51 -16.11 9.54 -3.55
C LEU A 51 -16.27 11.07 -3.51
N LEU A 52 -15.19 11.79 -3.19
CA LEU A 52 -15.22 13.25 -3.10
C LEU A 52 -15.66 13.90 -4.42
N PHE A 53 -15.03 13.52 -5.53
CA PHE A 53 -15.35 14.09 -6.84
C PHE A 53 -16.73 13.69 -7.33
N SER A 54 -17.18 12.47 -7.01
CA SER A 54 -18.54 12.02 -7.28
C SER A 54 -19.58 12.86 -6.53
N GLU A 55 -19.34 13.20 -5.26
CA GLU A 55 -20.23 14.09 -4.50
C GLU A 55 -20.19 15.55 -4.99
N LEU A 56 -19.01 16.09 -5.27
CA LEU A 56 -18.87 17.46 -5.81
C LEU A 56 -19.58 17.62 -7.16
N ALA A 57 -19.44 16.63 -8.05
CA ALA A 57 -20.12 16.60 -9.33
C ALA A 57 -21.65 16.51 -9.17
N ARG A 58 -22.13 15.82 -8.14
CA ARG A 58 -23.56 15.79 -7.79
C ARG A 58 -24.07 17.13 -7.27
N LEU A 59 -23.32 17.79 -6.39
CA LEU A 59 -23.69 19.12 -5.87
C LEU A 59 -23.82 20.15 -6.99
N THR A 60 -23.10 19.96 -8.10
CA THR A 60 -23.19 20.78 -9.31
C THR A 60 -24.23 20.28 -10.32
N ASN A 61 -25.11 19.34 -9.93
CA ASN A 61 -26.14 18.71 -10.76
C ASN A 61 -25.61 18.08 -12.07
N ASN A 62 -24.34 17.65 -12.07
CA ASN A 62 -23.71 17.08 -13.26
C ASN A 62 -22.90 15.82 -12.88
N PRO A 63 -23.57 14.69 -12.64
CA PRO A 63 -22.94 13.48 -12.11
C PRO A 63 -21.86 12.94 -13.06
N LEU A 64 -20.80 12.39 -12.47
CA LEU A 64 -19.72 11.75 -13.22
C LEU A 64 -20.18 10.45 -13.88
N ARG A 65 -19.62 10.17 -15.05
CA ARG A 65 -19.83 8.91 -15.76
C ARG A 65 -19.01 7.79 -15.13
N LYS A 66 -19.40 6.53 -15.36
CA LYS A 66 -18.67 5.35 -14.88
C LYS A 66 -17.20 5.36 -15.33
N GLN A 67 -16.93 5.78 -16.57
CA GLN A 67 -15.59 5.85 -17.14
C GLN A 67 -14.74 6.95 -16.49
N GLU A 68 -15.33 8.10 -16.15
CA GLU A 68 -14.63 9.19 -15.46
C GLU A 68 -14.24 8.78 -14.04
N ILE A 69 -15.17 8.11 -13.33
CA ILE A 69 -14.92 7.58 -11.99
C ILE A 69 -13.79 6.54 -12.02
N PHE A 70 -13.82 5.61 -12.98
CA PHE A 70 -12.76 4.63 -13.16
C PHE A 70 -11.39 5.30 -13.38
N VAL A 71 -11.31 6.30 -14.25
CA VAL A 71 -10.06 7.04 -14.51
C VAL A 71 -9.59 7.79 -13.27
N ILE A 72 -10.51 8.39 -12.50
CA ILE A 72 -10.16 9.04 -11.21
C ILE A 72 -9.59 8.01 -10.23
N MET A 73 -10.23 6.86 -10.07
CA MET A 73 -9.83 5.82 -9.13
C MET A 73 -8.38 5.36 -9.39
N TYR A 74 -8.11 4.83 -10.58
CA TYR A 74 -6.78 4.30 -10.89
C TYR A 74 -5.74 5.41 -11.09
N GLY A 75 -6.13 6.54 -11.69
CA GLY A 75 -5.24 7.69 -11.87
C GLY A 75 -4.78 8.29 -10.53
N SER A 76 -5.66 8.35 -9.53
CA SER A 76 -5.31 8.82 -8.18
C SER A 76 -4.35 7.86 -7.47
N THR A 77 -4.53 6.55 -7.67
CA THR A 77 -3.63 5.52 -7.12
C THR A 77 -2.24 5.67 -7.69
N VAL A 78 -2.12 5.83 -9.02
CA VAL A 78 -0.84 6.05 -9.69
C VAL A 78 -0.20 7.34 -9.22
N ALA A 79 -0.95 8.44 -9.15
CA ALA A 79 -0.43 9.72 -8.66
C ALA A 79 0.21 9.61 -7.27
N VAL A 80 -0.45 8.89 -6.35
CA VAL A 80 0.07 8.71 -4.99
C VAL A 80 1.22 7.70 -4.94
N ALA A 81 1.12 6.57 -5.64
CA ALA A 81 2.12 5.50 -5.60
C ALA A 81 3.44 5.91 -6.24
N GLU A 82 3.41 6.59 -7.39
CA GLU A 82 4.63 6.97 -8.11
C GLU A 82 5.48 7.98 -7.34
N ALA A 83 4.90 8.72 -6.39
CA ALA A 83 5.64 9.60 -5.50
C ALA A 83 6.74 8.90 -4.70
N LEU A 84 6.58 7.59 -4.47
CA LEU A 84 7.50 6.78 -3.69
C LEU A 84 8.83 6.55 -4.38
N ILE A 85 8.90 6.76 -5.71
CA ILE A 85 10.15 6.69 -6.47
C ILE A 85 11.22 7.60 -5.85
N PHE A 86 10.82 8.74 -5.28
CA PHE A 86 11.71 9.70 -4.64
C PHE A 86 12.16 9.29 -3.24
N THR A 87 11.57 8.25 -2.64
CA THR A 87 12.03 7.71 -1.34
C THR A 87 13.30 6.89 -1.50
N THR A 88 13.47 6.21 -2.62
CA THR A 88 14.66 5.40 -2.95
C THR A 88 15.98 6.19 -2.89
N PRO A 89 16.14 7.34 -3.59
CA PRO A 89 17.38 8.11 -3.51
C PRO A 89 17.65 8.65 -2.10
N ILE A 90 16.61 9.02 -1.35
CA ILE A 90 16.75 9.48 0.04
C ILE A 90 17.27 8.35 0.92
N TYR A 91 16.69 7.15 0.79
CA TYR A 91 17.12 5.97 1.52
C TYR A 91 18.56 5.59 1.15
N ASN A 92 18.92 5.60 -0.13
CA ASN A 92 20.27 5.27 -0.59
C ASN A 92 21.32 6.27 -0.05
N ALA A 93 20.97 7.56 0.00
CA ALA A 93 21.81 8.60 0.61
C ALA A 93 22.02 8.37 2.12
N TYR A 94 20.95 8.04 2.84
CA TYR A 94 21.02 7.68 4.25
C TYR A 94 21.88 6.43 4.46
N TYR A 95 21.65 5.37 3.68
CA TYR A 95 22.39 4.11 3.81
C TYR A 95 23.88 4.31 3.60
N ARG A 96 24.29 5.02 2.54
CA ARG A 96 25.71 5.30 2.23
C ARG A 96 26.41 6.11 3.32
N THR A 97 25.71 7.05 3.94
CA THR A 97 26.24 7.94 4.98
C THR A 97 26.09 7.38 6.40
N SER A 98 25.43 6.24 6.56
CA SER A 98 25.16 5.66 7.88
C SER A 98 26.45 5.21 8.58
N PRO A 99 26.57 5.38 9.92
CA PRO A 99 27.71 4.88 10.68
C PRO A 99 27.88 3.37 10.58
N ILE A 100 26.77 2.65 10.36
CA ILE A 100 26.75 1.19 10.21
C ILE A 100 27.44 0.81 8.89
N ALA A 101 27.03 1.40 7.77
CA ALA A 101 27.69 1.18 6.48
C ALA A 101 29.18 1.53 6.52
N ALA A 102 29.55 2.59 7.26
CA ALA A 102 30.95 2.96 7.45
C ALA A 102 31.73 1.89 8.23
N ARG A 103 31.15 1.32 9.30
CA ARG A 103 31.78 0.24 10.09
C ARG A 103 32.01 -1.04 9.28
N PHE A 104 31.11 -1.35 8.37
CA PHE A 104 31.24 -2.49 7.45
C PHE A 104 32.08 -2.17 6.20
N GLY A 105 32.63 -0.95 6.08
CA GLY A 105 33.43 -0.54 4.92
C GLY A 105 32.63 -0.39 3.62
N LEU A 106 31.29 -0.32 3.70
CA LEU A 106 30.40 -0.32 2.54
C LEU A 106 30.27 1.06 1.88
N THR A 107 30.55 2.15 2.60
CA THR A 107 30.33 3.54 2.14
C THR A 107 30.97 3.85 0.78
N ASN A 108 32.17 3.33 0.52
CA ASN A 108 32.89 3.57 -0.73
C ASN A 108 32.65 2.47 -1.79
N LEU A 109 32.05 1.35 -1.41
CA LEU A 109 31.70 0.26 -2.32
C LEU A 109 30.39 0.52 -3.06
N ILE A 110 29.53 1.39 -2.51
CA ILE A 110 28.27 1.76 -3.14
C ILE A 110 28.56 2.58 -4.41
N PRO A 111 28.10 2.12 -5.59
CA PRO A 111 28.38 2.80 -6.85
C PRO A 111 27.77 4.20 -6.95
N ASN A 112 28.48 5.10 -7.62
CA ASN A 112 28.04 6.50 -7.78
C ASN A 112 26.79 6.65 -8.67
N TRP A 113 26.47 5.64 -9.47
CA TRP A 113 25.25 5.62 -10.28
C TRP A 113 24.00 5.25 -9.46
N ILE A 114 24.14 4.77 -8.22
CA ILE A 114 23.01 4.54 -7.29
C ILE A 114 22.76 5.78 -6.43
N VAL A 115 23.84 6.42 -5.98
CA VAL A 115 23.82 7.56 -5.06
C VAL A 115 25.12 8.35 -5.19
N PRO A 116 25.10 9.68 -5.11
CA PRO A 116 26.32 10.49 -5.13
C PRO A 116 27.34 10.12 -4.05
N PRO A 117 28.63 10.45 -4.23
CA PRO A 117 29.68 10.27 -3.21
C PRO A 117 29.30 10.92 -1.87
N PRO A 118 29.77 10.38 -0.73
CA PRO A 118 29.42 10.92 0.60
C PRO A 118 29.91 12.36 0.81
N ASN A 119 31.00 12.75 0.14
CA ASN A 119 31.57 14.10 0.19
C ASN A 119 30.97 15.04 -0.86
N SER A 120 30.02 14.58 -1.67
CA SER A 120 29.34 15.41 -2.67
C SER A 120 28.58 16.55 -1.99
N PRO A 121 28.61 17.78 -2.54
CA PRO A 121 27.75 18.86 -2.08
C PRO A 121 26.27 18.48 -2.04
N ALA A 122 25.83 17.58 -2.93
CA ALA A 122 24.45 17.09 -2.98
C ALA A 122 24.02 16.38 -1.69
N ILE A 123 24.90 15.54 -1.14
CA ILE A 123 24.66 14.77 0.08
C ILE A 123 24.78 15.66 1.31
N VAL A 124 25.82 16.50 1.35
CA VAL A 124 26.09 17.39 2.48
C VAL A 124 24.97 18.44 2.64
N GLN A 125 24.52 19.04 1.53
CA GLN A 125 23.45 20.04 1.53
C GLN A 125 22.04 19.42 1.54
N ARG A 126 21.93 18.10 1.51
CA ARG A 126 20.66 17.36 1.48
C ARG A 126 19.72 17.84 0.36
N THR A 127 20.27 18.07 -0.83
CA THR A 127 19.53 18.52 -2.00
C THR A 127 19.53 17.45 -3.10
N LEU A 128 18.36 17.23 -3.71
CA LEU A 128 18.23 16.43 -4.92
C LEU A 128 18.53 17.24 -6.20
N PHE A 129 18.58 18.57 -6.08
CA PHE A 129 18.84 19.48 -7.19
C PHE A 129 20.35 19.75 -7.32
N HIS A 130 21.10 18.72 -7.70
CA HIS A 130 22.54 18.83 -7.95
C HIS A 130 22.96 17.91 -9.11
N ILE A 131 24.01 18.30 -9.85
CA ILE A 131 24.47 17.56 -11.03
C ILE A 131 24.89 16.11 -10.69
N ASP A 132 25.41 15.87 -9.49
CA ASP A 132 25.80 14.53 -9.04
C ASP A 132 24.62 13.56 -8.93
N TRP A 133 23.38 14.07 -8.79
CA TRP A 133 22.16 13.26 -8.82
C TRP A 133 21.69 12.92 -10.23
N LEU A 134 22.27 13.52 -11.27
CA LEU A 134 21.81 13.34 -12.65
C LEU A 134 21.86 11.87 -13.08
N THR A 135 22.99 11.20 -12.88
CA THR A 135 23.12 9.77 -13.25
C THR A 135 22.18 8.87 -12.46
N PRO A 136 22.12 8.93 -11.10
CA PRO A 136 21.15 8.16 -10.35
C PRO A 136 19.70 8.40 -10.73
N LEU A 137 19.29 9.67 -10.91
CA LEU A 137 17.92 10.00 -11.24
C LEU A 137 17.55 9.52 -12.65
N ILE A 138 18.44 9.70 -13.65
CA ILE A 138 18.19 9.19 -15.01
C ILE A 138 17.99 7.68 -15.00
N LEU A 139 18.85 6.93 -14.30
CA LEU A 139 18.72 5.47 -14.23
C LEU A 139 17.45 5.05 -13.48
N LEU A 140 17.10 5.75 -12.40
CA LEU A 140 15.88 5.51 -11.64
C LEU A 140 14.62 5.74 -12.49
N PHE A 141 14.55 6.86 -13.21
CA PHE A 141 13.42 7.17 -14.10
C PHE A 141 13.38 6.26 -15.32
N ALA A 142 14.53 5.95 -15.93
CA ALA A 142 14.60 5.01 -17.05
C ALA A 142 14.14 3.61 -16.63
N GLY A 143 14.60 3.11 -15.47
CA GLY A 143 14.18 1.84 -14.90
C GLY A 143 12.68 1.82 -14.62
N SER A 144 12.15 2.88 -14.03
CA SER A 144 10.71 3.00 -13.74
C SER A 144 9.87 3.07 -15.02
N PHE A 145 10.33 3.81 -16.02
CA PHE A 145 9.66 3.89 -17.33
C PHE A 145 9.61 2.51 -18.02
N LEU A 146 10.73 1.79 -18.02
CA LEU A 146 10.80 0.43 -18.56
C LEU A 146 9.89 -0.53 -17.78
N ALA A 147 9.87 -0.43 -16.44
CA ALA A 147 8.98 -1.21 -15.59
C ALA A 147 7.51 -0.96 -15.94
N LYS A 148 7.11 0.29 -16.20
CA LYS A 148 5.73 0.59 -16.65
C LYS A 148 5.41 0.04 -18.02
N GLY A 149 6.37 0.05 -18.94
CA GLY A 149 6.22 -0.63 -20.22
C GLY A 149 5.97 -2.13 -20.03
N ALA A 150 6.72 -2.77 -19.13
CA ALA A 150 6.54 -4.18 -18.77
C ALA A 150 5.20 -4.44 -18.07
N ASP A 151 4.77 -3.59 -17.13
CA ASP A 151 3.48 -3.69 -16.45
C ASP A 151 2.30 -3.70 -17.44
N ILE A 152 2.34 -2.81 -18.44
CA ILE A 152 1.30 -2.74 -19.48
C ILE A 152 1.32 -4.01 -20.34
N ALA A 153 2.51 -4.46 -20.77
CA ALA A 153 2.65 -5.66 -21.59
C ALA A 153 2.15 -6.91 -20.84
N LEU A 154 2.54 -7.06 -19.57
CA LEU A 154 2.06 -8.13 -18.69
C LEU A 154 0.55 -8.01 -18.43
N GLY A 155 0.01 -6.81 -18.32
CA GLY A 155 -1.43 -6.57 -18.22
C GLY A 155 -2.20 -7.11 -19.43
N PHE A 156 -1.70 -6.89 -20.65
CA PHE A 156 -2.31 -7.47 -21.85
C PHE A 156 -2.16 -9.00 -21.91
N LEU A 157 -0.99 -9.53 -21.56
CA LEU A 157 -0.74 -10.97 -21.54
C LEU A 157 -1.66 -11.68 -20.54
N THR A 158 -1.72 -11.18 -19.30
CA THR A 158 -2.57 -11.73 -18.24
C THR A 158 -4.05 -11.59 -18.56
N ARG A 159 -4.46 -10.53 -19.27
CA ARG A 159 -5.82 -10.43 -19.80
C ARG A 159 -6.13 -11.56 -20.79
N GLU A 160 -5.24 -11.86 -21.74
CA GLU A 160 -5.48 -12.97 -22.68
C GLU A 160 -5.57 -14.32 -21.95
N LEU A 161 -4.62 -14.58 -21.05
CA LEU A 161 -4.57 -15.84 -20.29
C LEU A 161 -5.76 -15.99 -19.34
N TYR A 162 -5.94 -15.05 -18.42
CA TYR A 162 -6.83 -15.24 -17.29
C TYR A 162 -8.26 -14.75 -17.54
N ILE A 163 -8.47 -13.76 -18.43
CA ILE A 163 -9.82 -13.28 -18.74
C ILE A 163 -10.41 -14.05 -19.92
N LYS A 164 -9.66 -14.27 -21.01
CA LYS A 164 -10.22 -14.90 -22.21
C LYS A 164 -10.12 -16.43 -22.20
N ILE A 165 -8.95 -16.98 -21.86
CA ILE A 165 -8.71 -18.42 -21.91
C ILE A 165 -9.28 -19.10 -20.66
N GLU A 166 -8.76 -18.76 -19.47
CA GLU A 166 -9.16 -19.40 -18.22
C GLU A 166 -10.48 -18.88 -17.64
N LYS A 167 -10.86 -17.64 -17.96
CA LYS A 167 -12.10 -16.98 -17.51
C LYS A 167 -12.25 -16.94 -15.99
N LEU A 168 -11.20 -16.52 -15.30
CA LEU A 168 -11.20 -16.37 -13.85
C LEU A 168 -12.12 -15.22 -13.39
N PRO A 169 -12.75 -15.32 -12.21
CA PRO A 169 -13.81 -14.40 -11.78
C PRO A 169 -13.33 -13.05 -11.17
N PHE A 170 -12.02 -12.82 -11.01
CA PHE A 170 -11.41 -11.58 -10.49
C PHE A 170 -12.25 -10.84 -9.41
N PRO A 171 -12.43 -11.45 -8.22
CA PRO A 171 -13.41 -10.99 -7.23
C PRO A 171 -13.17 -9.55 -6.75
N MET A 172 -11.92 -9.15 -6.57
CA MET A 172 -11.58 -7.78 -6.14
C MET A 172 -11.96 -6.73 -7.19
N GLN A 173 -11.78 -7.05 -8.47
CA GLN A 173 -12.09 -6.16 -9.58
C GLN A 173 -13.61 -5.98 -9.76
N ASN A 174 -14.41 -6.97 -9.36
CA ASN A 174 -15.88 -6.82 -9.31
C ASN A 174 -16.29 -5.77 -8.27
N VAL A 175 -15.58 -5.68 -7.15
CA VAL A 175 -15.84 -4.65 -6.13
C VAL A 175 -15.54 -3.26 -6.69
N ASP A 176 -14.40 -3.09 -7.36
CA ASP A 176 -14.02 -1.81 -7.99
C ASP A 176 -15.04 -1.37 -9.07
N ALA A 177 -15.50 -2.32 -9.90
CA ALA A 177 -16.53 -2.07 -10.91
C ALA A 177 -17.87 -1.67 -10.28
N GLU A 178 -18.27 -2.32 -9.18
CA GLU A 178 -19.50 -2.02 -8.48
C GLU A 178 -19.44 -0.66 -7.77
N VAL A 179 -18.27 -0.25 -7.27
CA VAL A 179 -18.04 1.10 -6.76
C VAL A 179 -18.21 2.14 -7.88
N CYS A 180 -17.61 1.93 -9.04
CA CYS A 180 -17.80 2.82 -10.20
C CYS A 180 -19.27 2.95 -10.59
N ARG A 181 -20.01 1.83 -10.58
CA ARG A 181 -21.44 1.78 -10.90
C ARG A 181 -22.28 2.51 -9.85
N THR A 182 -22.04 2.26 -8.56
CA THR A 182 -22.80 2.84 -7.44
C THR A 182 -22.56 4.34 -7.31
N LEU A 183 -21.32 4.80 -7.59
CA LEU A 183 -20.98 6.22 -7.57
C LEU A 183 -21.53 6.97 -8.80
N ALA A 184 -21.69 6.30 -9.94
CA ALA A 184 -22.28 6.88 -11.15
C ALA A 184 -23.82 6.89 -11.10
N VAL A 185 -24.43 5.80 -10.62
CA VAL A 185 -25.87 5.58 -10.59
C VAL A 185 -26.31 5.39 -9.13
N LYS A 186 -27.11 6.33 -8.62
CA LYS A 186 -27.60 6.31 -7.25
C LYS A 186 -28.65 5.22 -7.05
N GLU A 187 -28.21 4.02 -6.69
CA GLU A 187 -29.08 3.01 -6.09
C GLU A 187 -29.26 3.37 -4.59
N SER A 188 -30.44 3.90 -4.24
CA SER A 188 -30.74 4.50 -2.92
C SER A 188 -30.42 3.58 -1.74
N GLU A 189 -30.60 2.28 -1.89
CA GLU A 189 -30.30 1.29 -0.86
C GLU A 189 -28.79 1.06 -0.68
N LYS A 190 -28.04 0.89 -1.78
CA LYS A 190 -26.59 0.69 -1.74
C LYS A 190 -25.85 1.88 -1.15
N ILE A 191 -26.31 3.10 -1.46
CA ILE A 191 -25.72 4.31 -0.86
C ILE A 191 -25.91 4.34 0.66
N LYS A 192 -27.07 3.92 1.19
CA LYS A 192 -27.28 3.88 2.65
C LYS A 192 -26.30 2.91 3.33
N ILE A 193 -26.14 1.72 2.76
CA ILE A 193 -25.21 0.71 3.27
C ILE A 193 -23.77 1.22 3.18
N PHE A 194 -23.39 1.83 2.06
CA PHE A 194 -22.08 2.43 1.86
C PHE A 194 -21.79 3.53 2.88
N THR A 195 -22.71 4.48 3.06
CA THR A 195 -22.54 5.58 4.02
C THR A 195 -22.44 5.07 5.45
N PHE A 196 -23.28 4.11 5.85
CA PHE A 196 -23.21 3.51 7.19
C PHE A 196 -21.86 2.81 7.41
N SER A 197 -21.42 1.99 6.45
CA SER A 197 -20.14 1.29 6.52
C SER A 197 -18.97 2.27 6.57
N ALA A 198 -19.01 3.35 5.78
CA ALA A 198 -18.01 4.40 5.79
C ALA A 198 -17.93 5.12 7.15
N LEU A 199 -19.07 5.39 7.80
CA LEU A 199 -19.09 6.00 9.14
C LEU A 199 -18.49 5.09 10.20
N VAL A 200 -18.83 3.79 10.18
CA VAL A 200 -18.26 2.79 11.11
C VAL A 200 -16.75 2.65 10.88
N ALA A 201 -16.32 2.53 9.62
CA ALA A 201 -14.91 2.44 9.26
C ALA A 201 -14.13 3.70 9.66
N MET A 202 -14.72 4.88 9.48
CA MET A 202 -14.11 6.16 9.87
C MET A 202 -13.96 6.26 11.40
N ALA A 203 -14.98 5.86 12.16
CA ALA A 203 -14.90 5.84 13.63
C ALA A 203 -13.80 4.88 14.10
N TYR A 204 -13.74 3.68 13.52
CA TYR A 204 -12.70 2.70 13.84
C TYR A 204 -11.29 3.18 13.46
N ALA A 205 -11.11 3.68 12.24
CA ALA A 205 -9.83 4.23 11.77
C ALA A 205 -9.38 5.44 12.60
N THR A 206 -10.33 6.22 13.12
CA THR A 206 -10.03 7.33 14.05
C THR A 206 -9.43 6.80 15.35
N LEU A 207 -10.00 5.73 15.92
CA LEU A 207 -9.46 5.11 17.14
C LEU A 207 -8.13 4.40 16.90
N LEU A 208 -7.97 3.73 15.75
CA LEU A 208 -6.79 2.95 15.43
C LEU A 208 -5.58 3.83 15.01
N TYR A 209 -5.81 4.84 14.17
CA TYR A 209 -4.73 5.66 13.59
C TYR A 209 -4.73 7.10 14.09
N ALA A 210 -5.85 7.81 13.97
CA ALA A 210 -5.88 9.25 14.24
C ALA A 210 -5.61 9.57 15.71
N LEU A 211 -6.16 8.78 16.64
CA LEU A 211 -6.01 8.99 18.07
C LEU A 211 -4.54 8.85 18.52
N PRO A 212 -3.79 7.76 18.20
CA PRO A 212 -2.36 7.69 18.48
C PRO A 212 -1.55 8.84 17.87
N ILE A 213 -1.84 9.22 16.62
CA ILE A 213 -1.11 10.28 15.91
C ILE A 213 -1.34 11.66 16.54
N VAL A 214 -2.61 12.03 16.76
CA VAL A 214 -2.99 13.33 17.31
C VAL A 214 -2.56 13.45 18.77
N SER A 215 -2.68 12.38 19.57
CA SER A 215 -2.22 12.38 20.96
C SER A 215 -0.70 12.53 21.06
N TYR A 216 0.07 11.85 20.21
CA TYR A 216 1.51 12.04 20.13
C TYR A 216 1.88 13.48 19.75
N ALA A 217 1.24 14.03 18.72
CA ALA A 217 1.50 15.38 18.24
C ALA A 217 1.16 16.48 19.28
N THR A 218 0.12 16.26 20.11
CA THR A 218 -0.37 17.26 21.07
C THR A 218 0.19 17.10 22.48
N ARG A 219 0.49 15.87 22.92
CA ARG A 219 0.89 15.54 24.30
C ARG A 219 2.28 14.88 24.40
N GLY A 220 2.92 14.57 23.28
CA GLY A 220 4.19 13.82 23.25
C GLY A 220 4.05 12.35 23.66
N GLN A 221 2.83 11.85 23.85
CA GLN A 221 2.54 10.47 24.23
C GLN A 221 1.40 9.92 23.37
N SER A 222 1.63 8.78 22.73
CA SER A 222 0.63 8.09 21.91
C SER A 222 -0.36 7.32 22.80
N ILE A 223 -1.62 7.72 22.77
CA ILE A 223 -2.72 6.97 23.38
C ILE A 223 -3.10 5.85 22.42
N ILE A 224 -2.66 4.63 22.73
CA ILE A 224 -2.91 3.44 21.93
C ILE A 224 -4.05 2.65 22.59
N VAL A 225 -5.23 2.66 21.96
CA VAL A 225 -6.40 1.88 22.42
C VAL A 225 -6.39 0.49 21.80
N ILE A 226 -6.06 0.41 20.51
CA ILE A 226 -5.98 -0.84 19.75
C ILE A 226 -4.52 -1.00 19.29
N PRO A 227 -3.86 -2.14 19.59
CA PRO A 227 -2.51 -2.40 19.10
C PRO A 227 -2.46 -2.36 17.56
N GLN A 228 -1.45 -1.72 17.00
CA GLN A 228 -1.21 -1.66 15.57
C GLN A 228 0.22 -2.13 15.27
N PRO A 229 0.46 -2.81 14.14
CA PRO A 229 -0.50 -3.24 13.11
C PRO A 229 -1.34 -4.49 13.47
N TRP A 230 -0.96 -5.19 14.54
CA TRP A 230 -1.62 -6.41 15.01
C TRP A 230 -1.56 -6.53 16.53
N VAL A 231 -2.43 -7.36 17.07
CA VAL A 231 -2.27 -7.90 18.43
C VAL A 231 -1.24 -9.03 18.37
N ASP A 232 -0.07 -8.79 18.96
CA ASP A 232 1.01 -9.77 19.05
C ASP A 232 0.66 -10.87 20.07
N MET A 233 0.46 -12.11 19.58
CA MET A 233 0.16 -13.26 20.42
C MET A 233 1.40 -14.10 20.75
N ASN A 234 2.59 -13.78 20.22
CA ASN A 234 3.82 -14.54 20.48
C ASN A 234 4.20 -14.53 21.96
N LYS A 235 3.83 -13.49 22.71
CA LYS A 235 4.04 -13.45 24.17
C LYS A 235 3.35 -14.61 24.90
N TRP A 236 2.26 -15.11 24.35
CA TRP A 236 1.45 -16.18 24.92
C TRP A 236 1.83 -17.51 24.27
N VAL A 237 1.78 -17.54 22.94
CA VAL A 237 2.01 -18.76 22.15
C VAL A 237 3.46 -19.22 22.20
N GLY A 238 4.43 -18.29 22.18
CA GLY A 238 5.86 -18.62 22.16
C GLY A 238 6.35 -19.37 23.39
N SER A 239 5.59 -19.36 24.50
CA SER A 239 5.87 -20.18 25.68
C SER A 239 5.44 -21.63 25.54
N VAL A 240 4.43 -21.90 24.69
CA VAL A 240 3.89 -23.24 24.43
C VAL A 240 4.54 -23.85 23.19
N VAL A 241 4.73 -23.04 22.16
CA VAL A 241 5.32 -23.42 20.87
C VAL A 241 6.45 -22.46 20.56
N PRO A 242 7.71 -22.78 20.95
CA PRO A 242 8.89 -21.98 20.63
C PRO A 242 8.96 -21.72 19.12
N GLY A 243 9.25 -20.48 18.71
CA GLY A 243 9.37 -20.11 17.29
C GLY A 243 8.07 -19.77 16.56
N ALA A 244 6.89 -20.12 17.10
CA ALA A 244 5.63 -19.82 16.42
C ALA A 244 5.43 -18.30 16.24
N SER A 245 5.05 -17.89 15.03
CA SER A 245 4.65 -16.52 14.71
C SER A 245 3.14 -16.45 14.52
N PHE A 246 2.44 -15.79 15.46
CA PHE A 246 0.98 -15.71 15.48
C PHE A 246 0.47 -14.37 16.01
N GLY A 247 -0.46 -13.76 15.28
CA GLY A 247 -1.05 -12.48 15.64
C GLY A 247 -2.37 -12.24 14.92
N ILE A 248 -3.16 -11.32 15.47
CA ILE A 248 -4.45 -10.93 14.91
C ILE A 248 -4.30 -9.53 14.33
N ALA A 249 -4.48 -9.40 13.02
CA ALA A 249 -4.48 -8.11 12.35
C ALA A 249 -5.60 -7.23 12.92
N THR A 250 -5.30 -5.96 13.19
CA THR A 250 -6.27 -4.98 13.70
C THR A 250 -6.78 -4.03 12.63
N ASP A 251 -6.22 -4.08 11.42
CA ASP A 251 -6.67 -3.27 10.30
C ASP A 251 -7.97 -3.82 9.69
N MET A 252 -9.02 -2.99 9.66
CA MET A 252 -10.31 -3.32 9.06
C MET A 252 -10.23 -3.71 7.58
N THR A 253 -9.22 -3.22 6.85
CA THR A 253 -9.02 -3.56 5.43
C THR A 253 -8.75 -5.05 5.23
N GLN A 254 -8.05 -5.70 6.15
CA GLN A 254 -7.78 -7.14 6.10
C GLN A 254 -9.07 -7.96 6.27
N PHE A 255 -9.95 -7.52 7.18
CA PHE A 255 -11.27 -8.14 7.35
C PHE A 255 -12.16 -7.93 6.12
N ALA A 256 -12.15 -6.72 5.55
CA ALA A 256 -12.91 -6.43 4.32
C ALA A 256 -12.43 -7.29 3.14
N MET A 257 -11.13 -7.46 2.96
CA MET A 257 -10.57 -8.38 1.96
C MET A 257 -11.01 -9.82 2.21
N GLY A 258 -10.98 -10.28 3.46
CA GLY A 258 -11.48 -11.60 3.83
C GLY A 258 -12.97 -11.82 3.54
N LEU A 259 -13.80 -10.78 3.55
CA LEU A 259 -15.22 -10.90 3.19
C LEU A 259 -15.45 -10.95 1.68
N ILE A 260 -14.51 -10.45 0.87
CA ILE A 260 -14.60 -10.42 -0.59
C ILE A 260 -14.03 -11.70 -1.21
N LEU A 261 -12.97 -12.25 -0.62
CA LEU A 261 -12.28 -13.40 -1.18
C LEU A 261 -13.10 -14.70 -1.05
N PRO A 262 -12.97 -15.63 -2.03
CA PRO A 262 -13.58 -16.95 -1.92
C PRO A 262 -13.07 -17.72 -0.70
N PHE A 263 -13.96 -18.46 -0.03
CA PHE A 263 -13.64 -19.20 1.20
C PHE A 263 -12.46 -20.17 1.01
N GLU A 264 -12.38 -20.85 -0.13
CA GLU A 264 -11.29 -21.78 -0.45
C GLU A 264 -9.92 -21.09 -0.47
N VAL A 265 -9.87 -19.85 -0.98
CA VAL A 265 -8.65 -19.04 -1.00
C VAL A 265 -8.24 -18.67 0.43
N ILE A 266 -9.20 -18.25 1.26
CA ILE A 266 -8.95 -17.87 2.66
C ILE A 266 -8.43 -19.06 3.45
N VAL A 267 -9.06 -20.24 3.31
CA VAL A 267 -8.61 -21.47 3.99
C VAL A 267 -7.21 -21.85 3.53
N SER A 268 -6.92 -21.77 2.22
CA SER A 268 -5.59 -22.07 1.68
C SER A 268 -4.52 -21.11 2.20
N MET A 269 -4.83 -19.81 2.25
CA MET A 269 -3.94 -18.78 2.82
C MET A 269 -3.68 -19.02 4.30
N PHE A 270 -4.74 -19.36 5.07
CA PHE A 270 -4.62 -19.67 6.48
C PHE A 270 -3.78 -20.91 6.72
N LEU A 271 -4.08 -22.03 6.04
CA LEU A 271 -3.36 -23.29 6.20
C LEU A 271 -1.88 -23.14 5.77
N GLY A 272 -1.60 -22.46 4.66
CA GLY A 272 -0.24 -22.18 4.23
C GLY A 272 0.53 -21.36 5.25
N SER A 273 -0.05 -20.22 5.67
CA SER A 273 0.59 -19.34 6.65
C SER A 273 0.81 -20.04 7.99
N PHE A 274 -0.17 -20.82 8.46
CA PHE A 274 -0.07 -21.61 9.68
C PHE A 274 0.99 -22.70 9.57
N ALA A 275 1.04 -23.43 8.46
CA ALA A 275 2.04 -24.47 8.24
C ALA A 275 3.47 -23.91 8.25
N PHE A 276 3.73 -22.78 7.59
CA PHE A 276 5.07 -22.20 7.53
C PHE A 276 5.46 -21.42 8.80
N TYR A 277 4.64 -20.44 9.20
CA TYR A 277 5.03 -19.48 10.24
C TYR A 277 4.72 -19.96 11.66
N PHE A 278 3.75 -20.86 11.82
CA PHE A 278 3.44 -21.43 13.13
C PHE A 278 4.18 -22.75 13.34
N ILE A 279 3.92 -23.74 12.49
CA ILE A 279 4.50 -25.09 12.63
C ILE A 279 5.94 -25.12 12.14
N GLY A 280 6.20 -24.60 10.95
CA GLY A 280 7.52 -24.63 10.31
C GLY A 280 8.58 -23.94 11.18
N ASN A 281 8.30 -22.72 11.65
CA ASN A 281 9.20 -22.03 12.56
C ASN A 281 9.46 -22.80 13.86
N ALA A 282 8.44 -23.46 14.43
CA ALA A 282 8.63 -24.27 15.62
C ALA A 282 9.54 -25.48 15.36
N VAL A 283 9.38 -26.13 14.22
CA VAL A 283 10.28 -27.21 13.79
C VAL A 283 11.72 -26.70 13.64
N LEU A 284 11.92 -25.51 13.07
CA LEU A 284 13.25 -24.91 12.91
C LEU A 284 13.94 -24.57 14.24
N VAL A 285 13.17 -24.12 15.23
CA VAL A 285 13.71 -23.89 16.58
C VAL A 285 14.12 -25.22 17.22
N HIS A 286 13.27 -26.24 17.11
CA HIS A 286 13.56 -27.56 17.68
C HIS A 286 14.70 -28.31 16.96
N SER A 287 14.91 -28.06 15.67
CA SER A 287 16.04 -28.61 14.91
C SER A 287 17.34 -27.81 15.08
N GLY A 288 17.30 -26.67 15.78
CA GLY A 288 18.45 -25.78 15.97
C GLY A 288 18.82 -24.95 14.73
N MET A 289 17.95 -24.91 13.71
CA MET A 289 18.18 -24.14 12.49
C MET A 289 17.80 -22.67 12.62
N PHE A 290 16.91 -22.33 13.57
CA PHE A 290 16.57 -20.95 13.88
C PHE A 290 17.47 -20.40 14.99
N GLU A 291 18.72 -20.10 14.65
CA GLU A 291 19.77 -19.71 15.61
C GLU A 291 19.53 -18.36 16.30
N GLU A 292 18.86 -17.41 15.63
CA GLU A 292 18.58 -16.09 16.17
C GLU A 292 17.36 -16.05 17.11
N TRP A 293 16.64 -17.16 17.26
CA TRP A 293 15.44 -17.19 18.08
C TRP A 293 15.76 -17.12 19.57
N PHE A 294 14.97 -16.32 20.31
CA PHE A 294 15.02 -16.29 21.77
C PHE A 294 13.61 -16.19 22.38
N PRO A 295 13.40 -16.69 23.62
CA PRO A 295 12.11 -16.58 24.30
C PRO A 295 11.67 -15.12 24.45
N GLY A 296 10.42 -14.83 24.07
CA GLY A 296 9.85 -13.48 24.14
C GLY A 296 10.08 -12.61 22.89
N MET A 297 10.64 -13.16 21.82
CA MET A 297 10.73 -12.52 20.52
C MET A 297 9.33 -12.10 20.01
N SER A 298 9.21 -10.85 19.56
CA SER A 298 7.93 -10.31 19.05
C SER A 298 7.51 -10.99 17.75
N LEU A 299 6.24 -10.87 17.37
CA LEU A 299 5.76 -11.36 16.07
C LEU A 299 6.57 -10.80 14.91
N MET A 300 6.81 -9.47 14.92
CA MET A 300 7.54 -8.80 13.85
C MET A 300 8.95 -9.36 13.71
N THR A 301 9.68 -9.47 14.83
CA THR A 301 11.06 -9.98 14.82
C THR A 301 11.09 -11.46 14.45
N THR A 302 10.11 -12.25 14.90
CA THR A 302 10.03 -13.68 14.54
C THR A 302 9.78 -13.82 13.05
N TRP A 303 8.87 -13.03 12.47
CA TRP A 303 8.56 -13.03 11.05
C TRP A 303 9.74 -12.58 10.17
N GLU A 304 10.46 -11.53 10.56
CA GLU A 304 11.62 -11.02 9.82
C GLU A 304 12.86 -11.92 9.89
N ARG A 305 13.02 -12.66 10.99
CA ARG A 305 14.20 -13.51 11.24
C ARG A 305 13.96 -14.99 10.97
N SER A 306 12.71 -15.41 10.89
CA SER A 306 12.36 -16.70 10.28
C SER A 306 12.60 -16.63 8.78
N ILE A 307 13.09 -17.72 8.20
CA ILE A 307 13.41 -17.95 6.77
C ILE A 307 12.84 -16.90 5.80
#